data_AF-A0A6J4L0T0-F1
#
_entry.id   AF-A0A6J4L0T0-F1
#
_cell.length_a   1.000
_cell.length_b   1.000
_cell.length_c   1.000
_cell.angle_alpha   90.00
_cell.angle_beta   90.00
_cell.angle_gamma   90.00
#
_symmetry.space_group_name_H-M   'P 1'
#
loop_
_entity.id
_entity.type
_entity.pdbx_description
1 polymer ?
#
loop_
_entity_poly.entity_id
_entity_poly.type
_entity_poly.pdbx_seq_one_letter_code
_entity_poly.pdbx_strand_id
1 'polypeptide(L)'
;MRTDLIRRTVRRWAGACLAAAAFGSLSAAPARFPAVAPDARAELARAVGHFGAIAARPPATVTAETAIALGYLERLRLGLGSPFRLVDQARQDPRLAPATRHGVAWALLGHTLAGDSYEIDPAALDSERDSVGAARGAWHLRLIDRTVTAAGDPREGELAVRLGYSLGRGERSVSGALVAASAQAAALLRDRELARHDAVRLLDAARVSGVDPLLLV
;
A
#
# COMPACT_ATOMS: atom_id res chain seq x y z
N MET A 1 24.24 -4.74 -15.24
CA MET A 1 23.43 -5.51 -14.26
C MET A 1 22.70 -4.64 -13.21
N ARG A 2 22.44 -3.34 -13.49
CA ARG A 2 21.77 -2.41 -12.57
C ARG A 2 20.48 -1.80 -13.16
N THR A 3 20.26 -2.00 -14.47
CA THR A 3 19.16 -1.45 -15.27
C THR A 3 17.93 -2.35 -15.36
N ASP A 4 18.05 -3.65 -15.04
CA ASP A 4 16.94 -4.60 -15.12
C ASP A 4 16.01 -4.58 -13.88
N LEU A 5 16.49 -4.07 -12.74
CA LEU A 5 15.68 -3.96 -11.53
C LEU A 5 14.60 -2.87 -11.67
N ILE A 6 14.91 -1.77 -12.35
CA ILE A 6 14.00 -0.64 -12.61
C ILE A 6 12.94 -1.00 -13.66
N ARG A 7 13.25 -1.89 -14.61
CA ARG A 7 12.30 -2.34 -15.63
C ARG A 7 11.24 -3.32 -15.11
N ARG A 8 11.51 -4.01 -13.98
CA ARG A 8 10.57 -4.97 -13.38
C ARG A 8 9.54 -4.31 -12.46
N THR A 9 9.87 -3.19 -11.82
CA THR A 9 8.96 -2.42 -10.94
C THR A 9 7.87 -1.68 -11.72
N VAL A 10 8.17 -1.14 -12.90
CA VAL A 10 7.17 -0.45 -13.75
C VAL A 10 6.13 -1.43 -14.35
N ARG A 11 6.51 -2.70 -14.57
CA ARG A 11 5.62 -3.72 -15.16
C ARG A 11 4.52 -4.23 -14.24
N ARG A 12 4.62 -4.02 -12.91
CA ARG A 12 3.59 -4.49 -11.96
C ARG A 12 2.32 -3.62 -11.96
N TRP A 13 2.41 -2.36 -12.39
CA TRP A 13 1.23 -1.53 -12.67
C TRP A 13 0.43 -2.03 -13.89
N ALA A 14 1.08 -2.63 -14.90
CA ALA A 14 0.41 -3.14 -16.10
C ALA A 14 -0.29 -4.49 -15.92
N GLY A 15 0.15 -5.31 -14.96
CA GLY A 15 -0.44 -6.63 -14.69
C GLY A 15 -1.86 -6.58 -14.10
N ALA A 16 -2.21 -5.47 -13.44
CA ALA A 16 -3.57 -5.25 -12.94
C ALA A 16 -4.56 -4.75 -14.02
N CYS A 17 -4.07 -4.34 -15.20
CA CYS A 17 -4.92 -3.78 -16.27
C CYS A 17 -5.18 -4.75 -17.44
N LEU A 18 -4.44 -5.83 -17.58
CA LEU A 18 -4.54 -6.73 -18.76
C LEU A 18 -5.42 -7.97 -18.57
N ALA A 19 -6.05 -8.16 -17.41
CA ALA A 19 -7.08 -9.18 -17.20
C ALA A 19 -8.52 -8.65 -17.41
N ALA A 20 -8.69 -7.47 -18.01
CA ALA A 20 -10.00 -6.82 -18.21
C ALA A 20 -10.51 -6.86 -19.66
N ALA A 21 -9.81 -7.54 -20.58
CA ALA A 21 -10.14 -7.52 -22.01
C ALA A 21 -10.45 -8.90 -22.57
N ALA A 22 -11.39 -9.64 -21.96
CA ALA A 22 -12.20 -10.63 -22.66
C ALA A 22 -13.37 -11.08 -21.79
N PHE A 23 -14.57 -10.99 -22.36
CA PHE A 23 -15.88 -11.46 -21.87
C PHE A 23 -16.64 -10.56 -20.88
N GLY A 24 -17.69 -9.95 -21.43
CA GLY A 24 -18.59 -9.02 -20.78
C GLY A 24 -19.33 -9.59 -19.58
N SER A 25 -19.54 -8.73 -18.60
CA SER A 25 -20.83 -8.41 -17.98
C SER A 25 -20.56 -7.32 -16.93
N LEU A 26 -21.49 -6.38 -16.79
CA LEU A 26 -21.51 -5.44 -15.66
C LEU A 26 -21.34 -6.23 -14.35
N SER A 27 -20.17 -6.14 -13.73
CA SER A 27 -20.02 -6.39 -12.31
C SER A 27 -19.28 -5.20 -11.74
N ALA A 28 -20.04 -4.31 -11.11
CA ALA A 28 -19.49 -3.31 -10.22
C ALA A 28 -18.49 -4.02 -9.28
N ALA A 29 -17.22 -3.66 -9.38
CA ALA A 29 -16.24 -4.13 -8.42
C ALA A 29 -16.75 -3.71 -7.02
N PRO A 30 -16.89 -4.65 -6.06
CA PRO A 30 -17.45 -4.33 -4.76
C PRO A 30 -16.59 -3.23 -4.13
N ALA A 31 -17.26 -2.29 -3.47
CA ALA A 31 -16.69 -1.01 -3.05
C ALA A 31 -15.36 -1.17 -2.29
N ARG A 32 -14.25 -0.72 -2.90
CA ARG A 32 -12.91 -0.64 -2.27
C ARG A 32 -12.85 0.24 -1.01
N PHE A 33 -13.94 0.96 -0.70
CA PHE A 33 -14.06 1.91 0.39
C PHE A 33 -15.40 1.74 1.13
N PRO A 34 -15.60 0.66 1.90
CA PRO A 34 -16.78 0.55 2.76
C PRO A 34 -16.77 1.72 3.78
N ALA A 35 -17.96 2.26 4.09
CA ALA A 35 -18.19 3.36 5.06
C ALA A 35 -17.82 4.81 4.68
N VAL A 36 -17.25 5.09 3.51
CA VAL A 36 -16.93 6.48 3.10
C VAL A 36 -18.15 7.23 2.54
N ALA A 37 -18.26 8.55 2.82
CA ALA A 37 -19.29 9.42 2.22
C ALA A 37 -19.21 9.39 0.67
N PRO A 38 -20.35 9.49 -0.06
CA PRO A 38 -20.36 9.36 -1.52
C PRO A 38 -19.38 10.30 -2.24
N ASP A 39 -19.29 11.56 -1.80
CA ASP A 39 -18.44 12.56 -2.44
C ASP A 39 -16.96 12.25 -2.22
N ALA A 40 -16.56 11.94 -0.98
CA ALA A 40 -15.20 11.50 -0.66
C ALA A 40 -14.84 10.19 -1.39
N ARG A 41 -15.78 9.24 -1.53
CA ARG A 41 -15.57 8.02 -2.32
C ARG A 41 -15.30 8.34 -3.79
N ALA A 42 -16.03 9.30 -4.37
CA ALA A 42 -15.82 9.74 -5.75
C ALA A 42 -14.44 10.40 -5.94
N GLU A 43 -14.02 11.26 -5.00
CA GLU A 43 -12.69 11.87 -5.03
C GLU A 43 -11.57 10.84 -4.93
N LEU A 44 -11.66 9.90 -3.97
CA LEU A 44 -10.71 8.80 -3.82
C LEU A 44 -10.58 7.97 -5.10
N ALA A 45 -11.71 7.54 -5.66
CA ALA A 45 -11.72 6.74 -6.89
C ALA A 45 -11.15 7.50 -8.09
N ARG A 46 -11.49 8.79 -8.23
CA ARG A 46 -11.00 9.64 -9.30
C ARG A 46 -9.49 9.85 -9.20
N ALA A 47 -8.99 10.18 -8.01
CA ALA A 47 -7.57 10.42 -7.78
C ALA A 47 -6.74 9.16 -8.00
N VAL A 48 -7.13 8.03 -7.40
CA VAL A 48 -6.45 6.74 -7.59
C VAL A 48 -6.46 6.33 -9.06
N GLY A 49 -7.60 6.46 -9.75
CA GLY A 49 -7.72 6.16 -11.18
C GLY A 49 -6.83 7.05 -12.06
N HIS A 50 -6.80 8.36 -11.77
CA HIS A 50 -5.99 9.32 -12.51
C HIS A 50 -4.50 9.01 -12.43
N PHE A 51 -3.97 8.82 -11.21
CA PHE A 51 -2.54 8.54 -11.04
C PHE A 51 -2.16 7.12 -11.46
N GLY A 52 -3.06 6.15 -11.33
CA GLY A 52 -2.87 4.81 -11.90
C GLY A 52 -2.73 4.84 -13.43
N ALA A 53 -3.59 5.62 -14.11
CA ALA A 53 -3.51 5.80 -15.56
C ALA A 53 -2.23 6.52 -15.99
N ILE A 54 -1.75 7.48 -15.20
CA ILE A 54 -0.47 8.16 -15.42
C ILE A 54 0.72 7.21 -15.23
N ALA A 55 0.73 6.40 -14.16
CA ALA A 55 1.80 5.46 -13.86
C ALA A 55 1.97 4.39 -14.94
N ALA A 56 0.89 4.06 -15.67
CA ALA A 56 0.92 3.12 -16.78
C ALA A 56 1.50 3.70 -18.09
N ARG A 57 1.76 5.01 -18.18
CA ARG A 57 2.27 5.65 -19.41
C ARG A 57 3.77 5.36 -19.63
N PRO A 58 4.25 5.44 -20.89
CA PRO A 58 5.68 5.34 -21.18
C PRO A 58 6.47 6.47 -20.49
N PRO A 59 7.68 6.20 -19.93
CA PRO A 59 8.46 7.19 -19.20
C PRO A 59 8.75 8.48 -19.99
N ALA A 60 8.89 8.38 -21.31
CA ALA A 60 9.15 9.51 -22.19
C ALA A 60 8.02 10.56 -22.24
N THR A 61 6.85 10.25 -21.68
CA THR A 61 5.66 11.13 -21.66
C THR A 61 5.41 11.76 -20.29
N VAL A 62 6.29 11.53 -19.31
CA VAL A 62 6.13 11.97 -17.92
C VAL A 62 6.78 13.34 -17.74
N THR A 63 5.98 14.35 -17.35
CA THR A 63 6.50 15.68 -16.99
C THR A 63 7.18 15.66 -15.63
N ALA A 64 8.01 16.67 -15.33
CA ALA A 64 8.67 16.79 -14.02
C ALA A 64 7.66 16.84 -12.86
N GLU A 65 6.58 17.60 -13.01
CA GLU A 65 5.48 17.65 -12.04
C GLU A 65 4.86 16.26 -11.81
N THR A 66 4.60 15.53 -12.90
CA THR A 66 4.05 14.17 -12.83
C THR A 66 5.00 13.21 -12.12
N ALA A 67 6.31 13.32 -12.38
CA ALA A 67 7.32 12.51 -11.72
C ALA A 67 7.36 12.77 -10.20
N ILE A 68 7.20 14.03 -9.77
CA ILE A 68 7.12 14.39 -8.35
C ILE A 68 5.85 13.78 -7.72
N ALA A 69 4.70 13.92 -8.38
CA ALA A 69 3.44 13.35 -7.92
C ALA A 69 3.50 11.82 -7.76
N LEU A 70 4.04 11.11 -8.76
CA LEU A 70 4.28 9.66 -8.67
C LEU A 70 5.31 9.31 -7.60
N GLY A 71 6.30 10.18 -7.35
CA GLY A 71 7.27 10.01 -6.28
C GLY A 71 6.64 9.97 -4.89
N TYR A 72 5.59 10.76 -4.64
CA TYR A 72 4.83 10.67 -3.38
C TYR A 72 4.14 9.31 -3.22
N LEU A 73 3.50 8.81 -4.27
CA LEU A 73 2.84 7.50 -4.26
C LEU A 73 3.85 6.36 -4.08
N GLU A 74 5.01 6.46 -4.71
CA GLU A 74 6.08 5.47 -4.56
C GLU A 74 6.67 5.49 -3.15
N ARG A 75 6.80 6.67 -2.53
CA ARG A 75 7.20 6.78 -1.13
C ARG A 75 6.18 6.14 -0.21
N LEU A 76 4.88 6.31 -0.46
CA LEU A 76 3.84 5.61 0.29
C LEU A 76 3.95 4.08 0.12
N ARG A 77 4.11 3.62 -1.13
CA ARG A 77 4.26 2.20 -1.46
C ARG A 77 5.46 1.58 -0.76
N LEU A 78 6.60 2.27 -0.71
CA LEU A 78 7.82 1.78 -0.05
C LEU A 78 7.85 2.01 1.47
N GLY A 79 6.84 2.67 2.04
CA GLY A 79 6.84 3.02 3.47
C GLY A 79 7.82 4.13 3.86
N LEU A 80 8.22 4.98 2.91
CA LEU A 80 9.17 6.08 3.10
C LEU A 80 8.48 7.37 3.61
N GLY A 81 7.80 7.22 4.74
CA GLY A 81 7.06 8.28 5.43
C GLY A 81 5.72 7.80 5.97
N SER A 82 5.17 8.55 6.94
CA SER A 82 3.78 8.36 7.37
C SER A 82 2.83 8.84 6.26
N PRO A 83 1.73 8.11 5.95
CA PRO A 83 0.79 8.49 4.91
C PRO A 83 0.23 9.89 5.09
N PHE A 84 -0.14 10.25 6.32
CA PHE A 84 -0.67 11.57 6.67
C PHE A 84 0.37 12.68 6.49
N ARG A 85 1.62 12.44 6.88
CA ARG A 85 2.71 13.38 6.58
C ARG A 85 2.98 13.53 5.09
N LEU A 86 2.84 12.46 4.31
CA LEU A 86 2.99 12.53 2.86
C LEU A 86 1.85 13.36 2.22
N VAL A 87 0.63 13.25 2.75
CA VAL A 87 -0.51 14.10 2.35
C VAL A 87 -0.18 15.57 2.63
N ASP A 88 0.27 15.92 3.83
CA ASP A 88 0.63 17.31 4.15
C ASP A 88 1.74 17.86 3.26
N GLN A 89 2.79 17.05 3.07
CA GLN A 89 3.91 17.42 2.20
C GLN A 89 3.44 17.66 0.76
N ALA A 90 2.57 16.79 0.21
CA ALA A 90 2.05 16.95 -1.14
C ALA A 90 1.15 18.20 -1.26
N ARG A 91 0.34 18.51 -0.24
CA ARG A 91 -0.50 19.72 -0.22
C ARG A 91 0.30 21.03 -0.21
N GLN A 92 1.50 20.99 0.32
CA GLN A 92 2.37 22.17 0.47
C GLN A 92 3.45 22.27 -0.61
N ASP A 93 3.65 21.26 -1.45
CA ASP A 93 4.76 21.23 -2.41
C ASP A 93 4.63 22.30 -3.51
N PRO A 94 5.50 23.36 -3.50
CA PRO A 94 5.42 24.45 -4.47
C PRO A 94 5.61 24.01 -5.93
N ARG A 95 6.18 22.83 -6.16
CA ARG A 95 6.48 22.29 -7.50
C ARG A 95 5.27 21.62 -8.16
N LEU A 96 4.19 21.42 -7.41
CA LEU A 96 2.93 20.86 -7.90
C LEU A 96 1.89 21.98 -8.08
N ALA A 97 1.14 21.95 -9.18
CA ALA A 97 -0.01 22.83 -9.36
C ALA A 97 -1.08 22.54 -8.29
N PRO A 98 -1.90 23.52 -7.89
CA PRO A 98 -2.89 23.32 -6.82
C PRO A 98 -3.83 22.12 -7.04
N ALA A 99 -4.27 21.90 -8.28
CA ALA A 99 -5.09 20.73 -8.62
C ALA A 99 -4.33 19.40 -8.45
N THR A 100 -3.06 19.35 -8.87
CA THR A 100 -2.19 18.19 -8.69
C THR A 100 -1.94 17.88 -7.22
N ARG A 101 -1.71 18.92 -6.39
CA ARG A 101 -1.55 18.74 -4.93
C ARG A 101 -2.79 18.09 -4.30
N HIS A 102 -3.96 18.60 -4.64
CA HIS A 102 -5.23 18.06 -4.16
C HIS A 102 -5.44 16.62 -4.63
N GLY A 103 -5.18 16.34 -5.91
CA GLY A 103 -5.26 15.00 -6.47
C GLY A 103 -4.30 14.01 -5.80
N VAL A 104 -3.01 14.38 -5.60
CA VAL A 104 -2.02 13.50 -4.96
C VAL A 104 -2.42 13.21 -3.52
N ALA A 105 -2.90 14.22 -2.78
CA ALA A 105 -3.38 14.05 -1.42
C ALA A 105 -4.52 13.01 -1.33
N TRP A 106 -5.52 13.12 -2.22
CA TRP A 106 -6.60 12.13 -2.31
C TRP A 106 -6.11 10.75 -2.74
N ALA A 107 -5.15 10.67 -3.67
CA ALA A 107 -4.60 9.39 -4.11
C ALA A 107 -3.83 8.69 -2.96
N LEU A 108 -3.05 9.44 -2.18
CA LEU A 108 -2.34 8.92 -1.00
C LEU A 108 -3.33 8.36 0.04
N LEU A 109 -4.41 9.09 0.34
CA LEU A 109 -5.47 8.59 1.22
C LEU A 109 -6.16 7.36 0.63
N GLY A 110 -6.46 7.36 -0.67
CA GLY A 110 -7.06 6.23 -1.38
C GLY A 110 -6.24 4.95 -1.28
N HIS A 111 -4.94 5.03 -1.54
CA HIS A 111 -4.03 3.89 -1.38
C HIS A 111 -3.90 3.46 0.08
N THR A 112 -3.90 4.39 1.03
CA THR A 112 -3.86 4.05 2.46
C THR A 112 -5.10 3.28 2.90
N LEU A 113 -6.29 3.70 2.47
CA LEU A 113 -7.56 3.02 2.75
C LEU A 113 -7.65 1.65 2.10
N ALA A 114 -7.10 1.51 0.89
CA ALA A 114 -7.05 0.25 0.17
C ALA A 114 -6.02 -0.75 0.75
N GLY A 115 -5.14 -0.31 1.65
CA GLY A 115 -4.05 -1.13 2.17
C GLY A 115 -2.87 -1.28 1.20
N ASP A 116 -2.74 -0.37 0.22
CA ASP A 116 -1.69 -0.34 -0.81
C ASP A 116 -0.43 0.43 -0.37
N SER A 117 -0.22 0.61 0.93
CA SER A 117 0.97 1.26 1.51
C SER A 117 1.94 0.21 2.05
N TYR A 118 3.23 0.55 2.20
CA TYR A 118 4.23 -0.35 2.81
C TYR A 118 4.37 -1.74 2.14
N GLU A 119 4.38 -1.81 0.80
CA GLU A 119 4.55 -3.06 0.04
C GLU A 119 5.83 -3.80 0.45
N ILE A 120 5.68 -5.10 0.72
CA ILE A 120 6.77 -6.01 1.07
C ILE A 120 7.00 -6.93 -0.11
N ASP A 121 8.24 -7.00 -0.59
CA ASP A 121 8.63 -8.00 -1.58
C ASP A 121 8.68 -9.38 -0.90
N PRO A 122 7.85 -10.37 -1.32
CA PRO A 122 7.85 -11.70 -0.73
C PRO A 122 9.22 -12.39 -0.75
N ALA A 123 10.09 -12.03 -1.71
CA ALA A 123 11.44 -12.57 -1.79
C ALA A 123 12.28 -12.26 -0.54
N ALA A 124 11.94 -11.22 0.22
CA ALA A 124 12.59 -10.93 1.51
C ALA A 124 12.31 -12.00 2.59
N LEU A 125 11.29 -12.84 2.39
CA LEU A 125 10.92 -13.94 3.27
C LEU A 125 11.32 -15.31 2.69
N ASP A 126 12.01 -15.33 1.55
CA ASP A 126 12.59 -16.56 1.02
C ASP A 126 13.84 -16.92 1.84
N SER A 127 13.95 -18.19 2.23
CA SER A 127 15.15 -18.68 2.89
C SER A 127 16.16 -19.18 1.84
N GLU A 128 17.43 -18.79 1.96
CA GLU A 128 18.51 -19.20 1.03
C GLU A 128 18.68 -20.73 0.91
N ARG A 129 18.12 -21.50 1.86
CA ARG A 129 18.21 -22.97 1.87
C ARG A 129 17.20 -23.66 0.97
N ASP A 130 16.23 -22.93 0.43
CA ASP A 130 15.13 -23.52 -0.32
C ASP A 130 15.24 -23.24 -1.82
N SER A 131 15.63 -24.26 -2.59
CA SER A 131 15.60 -24.26 -4.06
C SER A 131 14.18 -24.19 -4.66
N VAL A 132 13.16 -24.08 -3.81
CA VAL A 132 11.73 -23.84 -4.15
C VAL A 132 11.29 -22.40 -3.76
N GLY A 133 12.27 -21.52 -3.48
CA GLY A 133 12.20 -20.21 -2.81
C GLY A 133 10.92 -19.40 -2.98
N ALA A 134 10.60 -18.92 -4.18
CA ALA A 134 9.59 -17.86 -4.38
C ALA A 134 8.15 -18.19 -3.89
N ALA A 135 7.76 -19.47 -3.87
CA ALA A 135 6.42 -19.86 -3.42
C ALA A 135 6.27 -19.79 -1.89
N ARG A 136 7.37 -19.95 -1.14
CA ARG A 136 7.37 -19.97 0.33
C ARG A 136 7.35 -18.56 0.93
N GLY A 137 8.15 -17.61 0.43
CA GLY A 137 8.09 -16.24 0.92
C GLY A 137 6.71 -15.62 0.74
N ALA A 138 6.07 -15.88 -0.40
CA ALA A 138 4.68 -15.46 -0.64
C ALA A 138 3.68 -16.12 0.32
N TRP A 139 3.91 -17.38 0.70
CA TRP A 139 3.09 -18.05 1.72
C TRP A 139 3.29 -17.44 3.11
N HIS A 140 4.54 -17.18 3.52
CA HIS A 140 4.85 -16.53 4.79
C HIS A 140 4.23 -15.14 4.85
N LEU A 141 4.37 -14.34 3.80
CA LEU A 141 3.78 -13.00 3.75
C LEU A 141 2.25 -13.07 3.95
N ARG A 142 1.55 -13.97 3.24
CA ARG A 142 0.10 -14.15 3.39
C ARG A 142 -0.30 -14.66 4.77
N LEU A 143 0.54 -15.46 5.43
CA LEU A 143 0.28 -15.90 6.79
C LEU A 143 0.39 -14.73 7.77
N ILE A 144 1.47 -13.95 7.68
CA ILE A 144 1.72 -12.79 8.53
C ILE A 144 0.61 -11.75 8.33
N ASP A 145 0.31 -11.41 7.07
CA ASP A 145 -0.74 -10.46 6.70
C ASP A 145 -2.10 -10.84 7.28
N ARG A 146 -2.54 -12.09 7.09
CA ARG A 146 -3.79 -12.58 7.69
C ARG A 146 -3.76 -12.54 9.21
N THR A 147 -2.63 -12.85 9.84
CA THR A 147 -2.51 -12.85 11.30
C THR A 147 -2.63 -11.43 11.87
N VAL A 148 -2.03 -10.45 11.21
CA VAL A 148 -2.09 -9.04 11.61
C VAL A 148 -3.47 -8.45 11.34
N THR A 149 -4.04 -8.68 10.16
CA THR A 149 -5.33 -8.09 9.74
C THR A 149 -6.55 -8.73 10.39
N ALA A 150 -6.49 -10.00 10.79
CA ALA A 150 -7.59 -10.68 11.48
C ALA A 150 -7.62 -10.41 13.00
N ALA A 151 -6.55 -9.86 13.58
CA ALA A 151 -6.51 -9.52 14.99
C ALA A 151 -7.40 -8.31 15.28
N GLY A 152 -8.04 -8.29 16.46
CA GLY A 152 -8.83 -7.13 16.90
C GLY A 152 -7.96 -5.88 17.08
N ASP A 153 -6.72 -6.06 17.55
CA ASP A 153 -5.66 -5.07 17.54
C ASP A 153 -4.49 -5.56 16.64
N PRO A 154 -4.09 -4.81 15.59
CA PRO A 154 -2.96 -5.17 14.74
C PRO A 154 -1.65 -5.40 15.52
N ARG A 155 -1.47 -4.75 16.67
CA ARG A 155 -0.31 -4.95 17.54
C ARG A 155 -0.30 -6.35 18.16
N GLU A 156 -1.45 -6.90 18.53
CA GLU A 156 -1.55 -8.28 19.02
C GLU A 156 -1.17 -9.27 17.91
N GLY A 157 -1.66 -9.05 16.68
CA GLY A 157 -1.32 -9.89 15.53
C GLY A 157 0.19 -9.87 15.21
N GLU A 158 0.84 -8.71 15.26
CA GLU A 158 2.30 -8.60 15.12
C GLU A 158 3.04 -9.39 16.22
N LEU A 159 2.64 -9.24 17.48
CA LEU A 159 3.25 -9.96 18.59
C LEU A 159 3.06 -11.48 18.47
N ALA A 160 1.90 -11.94 18.02
CA ALA A 160 1.61 -13.34 17.75
C ALA A 160 2.53 -13.91 16.66
N VAL A 161 2.76 -13.17 15.56
CA VAL A 161 3.73 -13.56 14.52
C VAL A 161 5.13 -13.68 15.11
N ARG A 162 5.58 -12.68 15.86
CA ARG A 162 6.93 -12.68 16.46
C ARG A 162 7.11 -13.87 17.40
N LEU A 163 6.10 -14.19 18.21
CA LEU A 163 6.13 -15.36 19.09
C LEU A 163 6.16 -16.66 18.27
N GLY A 164 5.28 -16.83 17.29
CA GLY A 164 5.18 -18.05 16.48
C GLY A 164 6.48 -18.37 15.74
N TYR A 165 7.11 -17.38 15.11
CA TYR A 165 8.41 -17.57 14.45
C TYR A 165 9.55 -17.83 15.45
N SER A 166 9.49 -17.25 16.65
CA SER A 166 10.47 -17.53 17.72
C SER A 166 10.36 -18.96 18.24
N LEU A 167 9.13 -19.48 18.40
CA LEU A 167 8.88 -20.87 18.76
C LEU A 167 9.36 -21.82 17.66
N GLY A 168 9.04 -21.54 16.38
CA GLY A 168 9.53 -22.32 15.25
C GLY A 168 11.06 -22.37 15.17
N ARG A 169 11.74 -21.30 15.58
CA ARG A 169 13.20 -21.31 15.72
C ARG A 169 13.66 -22.24 16.85
N GLY A 170 12.99 -22.21 18.00
CA GLY A 170 13.26 -23.13 19.12
C GLY A 170 13.11 -24.61 18.71
N GLU A 171 12.15 -24.89 17.84
CA GLU A 171 11.89 -26.22 17.26
C GLU A 171 12.80 -26.58 16.07
N ARG A 172 13.66 -25.65 15.63
CA ARG A 172 14.52 -25.77 14.44
C ARG A 172 13.75 -25.91 13.11
N SER A 173 12.49 -25.51 13.06
CA SER A 173 11.68 -25.47 11.83
C SER A 173 11.84 -24.16 11.06
N VAL A 174 12.34 -23.10 11.71
CA VAL A 174 12.54 -21.75 11.14
C VAL A 174 13.97 -21.28 11.35
N SER A 175 14.55 -20.61 10.36
CA SER A 175 15.90 -20.02 10.45
C SER A 175 15.90 -18.71 11.24
N GLY A 176 17.04 -18.35 11.85
CA GLY A 176 17.18 -17.07 12.55
C GLY A 176 16.97 -15.84 11.64
N ALA A 177 17.38 -15.92 10.37
CA ALA A 177 17.15 -14.87 9.38
C ALA A 177 15.65 -14.68 9.10
N LEU A 178 14.89 -15.77 8.98
CA LEU A 178 13.45 -15.71 8.75
C LEU A 178 12.69 -15.17 9.98
N VAL A 179 13.19 -15.38 11.21
CA VAL A 179 12.65 -14.71 12.41
C VAL A 179 12.81 -13.19 12.32
N ALA A 180 13.98 -12.70 11.92
CA ALA A 180 14.21 -11.26 11.78
C ALA A 180 13.35 -10.65 10.66
N ALA A 181 13.31 -11.29 9.49
CA ALA A 181 12.54 -10.82 8.35
C ALA A 181 11.02 -10.84 8.61
N SER A 182 10.50 -11.90 9.24
CA SER A 182 9.08 -11.98 9.62
C SER A 182 8.68 -10.93 10.65
N ALA A 183 9.55 -10.62 11.62
CA ALA A 183 9.29 -9.55 12.58
C ALA A 183 9.20 -8.17 11.91
N GLN A 184 10.08 -7.89 10.95
CA GLN A 184 10.03 -6.64 10.16
C GLN A 184 8.77 -6.57 9.29
N ALA A 185 8.44 -7.66 8.59
CA ALA A 185 7.23 -7.75 7.78
C ALA A 185 5.97 -7.53 8.63
N ALA A 186 5.90 -8.16 9.81
CA ALA A 186 4.78 -8.00 10.74
C ALA A 186 4.64 -6.55 11.23
N ALA A 187 5.76 -5.87 11.53
CA ALA A 187 5.73 -4.46 11.95
C ALA A 187 5.22 -3.53 10.83
N LEU A 188 5.67 -3.73 9.59
CA LEU A 188 5.19 -2.96 8.44
C LEU A 188 3.70 -3.20 8.16
N LEU A 189 3.23 -4.44 8.27
CA LEU A 189 1.81 -4.78 8.10
C LEU A 189 0.95 -4.20 9.23
N ARG A 190 1.44 -4.18 10.47
CA ARG A 190 0.78 -3.48 11.57
C ARG A 190 0.66 -2.00 11.26
N ASP A 191 1.74 -1.35 10.85
CA ASP A 191 1.73 0.09 10.57
C ASP A 191 0.80 0.45 9.41
N ARG A 192 0.76 -0.39 8.37
CA ARG A 192 -0.21 -0.31 7.28
C ARG A 192 -1.64 -0.36 7.81
N GLU A 193 -1.95 -1.35 8.65
CA GLU A 193 -3.31 -1.56 9.15
C GLU A 193 -3.75 -0.46 10.13
N LEU A 194 -2.84 0.03 10.97
CA LEU A 194 -3.08 1.20 11.81
C LEU A 194 -3.38 2.44 10.97
N ALA A 195 -2.58 2.71 9.93
CA ALA A 195 -2.82 3.83 9.03
C ALA A 195 -4.16 3.71 8.29
N ARG A 196 -4.56 2.49 7.91
CA ARG A 196 -5.88 2.21 7.32
C ARG A 196 -7.01 2.55 8.30
N HIS A 197 -6.91 2.11 9.55
CA HIS A 197 -7.87 2.45 10.60
C HIS A 197 -7.94 3.96 10.86
N ASP A 198 -6.79 4.65 10.90
CA ASP A 198 -6.75 6.10 11.03
C ASP A 198 -7.42 6.81 9.86
N ALA A 199 -7.20 6.33 8.63
CA ALA A 199 -7.83 6.92 7.45
C ALA A 199 -9.36 6.73 7.46
N VAL A 200 -9.85 5.58 7.94
CA VAL A 200 -11.29 5.37 8.16
C VAL A 200 -11.83 6.36 9.19
N ARG A 201 -11.17 6.49 10.36
CA ARG A 201 -11.56 7.44 11.40
C ARG A 201 -11.56 8.88 10.92
N LEU A 202 -10.55 9.28 10.15
CA LEU A 202 -10.45 10.60 9.54
C LEU A 202 -11.66 10.90 8.64
N LEU A 203 -12.01 9.97 7.76
CA LEU A 203 -13.14 10.15 6.85
C LEU A 203 -14.48 10.18 7.57
N ASP A 204 -14.66 9.38 8.62
CA ASP A 204 -15.84 9.43 9.47
C ASP A 204 -15.92 10.76 10.24
N ALA A 205 -14.82 11.22 10.81
CA ALA A 205 -14.77 12.50 11.53
C ALA A 205 -15.08 13.68 10.59
N ALA A 206 -14.54 13.67 9.37
CA ALA A 206 -14.82 14.66 8.33
C ALA A 206 -16.30 14.66 7.93
N ARG A 207 -16.89 13.47 7.75
CA ARG A 207 -18.31 13.30 7.45
C ARG A 207 -19.20 13.84 8.58
N VAL A 208 -18.89 13.50 9.83
CA VAL A 208 -19.65 13.97 11.01
C VAL A 208 -19.55 15.49 11.14
N SER A 209 -18.38 16.07 10.84
CA SER A 209 -18.14 17.51 10.99
C SER A 209 -18.53 18.34 9.75
N GLY A 210 -18.86 17.68 8.62
CA GLY A 210 -19.19 18.37 7.36
C GLY A 210 -18.02 19.11 6.72
N VAL A 211 -16.78 18.66 6.93
CA VAL A 211 -15.56 19.32 6.42
C VAL A 211 -14.82 18.45 5.41
N ASP A 212 -13.98 19.07 4.57
CA ASP A 212 -13.06 18.34 3.68
C ASP A 212 -12.09 17.50 4.52
N PRO A 213 -12.00 16.16 4.32
CA PRO A 213 -11.08 15.30 5.06
C PRO A 213 -9.62 15.74 4.99
N LEU A 214 -9.20 16.37 3.88
CA LEU A 214 -7.83 16.87 3.75
C LEU A 214 -7.53 18.02 4.71
N LEU A 215 -8.54 18.70 5.27
CA LEU A 215 -8.36 19.74 6.30
C LEU A 215 -8.15 19.18 7.70
N LEU A 216 -8.39 17.88 7.91
CA LEU A 216 -8.25 17.19 9.19
C LEU A 216 -6.97 16.36 9.30
N VAL A 217 -6.15 16.37 8.25
CA VAL A 217 -4.81 15.76 8.26
C VAL A 217 -3.82 16.68 8.97
#